data_AF-B3GTA6-F1
#
_entry.id   AF-B3GTA6-F1
#
_cell.length_a   1.000
_cell.length_b   1.000
_cell.length_c   1.000
_cell.angle_alpha   90.00
_cell.angle_beta   90.00
_cell.angle_gamma   90.00
#
_symmetry.space_group_name_H-M   'P 1'
#
loop_
_entity.id
_entity.type
_entity.pdbx_description
1 polymer ?
#
loop_
_entity_poly.entity_id
_entity_poly.type
_entity_poly.pdbx_seq_one_letter_code
_entity_poly.pdbx_strand_id
1 'polypeptide(L)'
;MYYGSYTFLETWNIGVILLFAVMATAFMGYVLPWGQMSFWGATVITNLLSAIPYIGTSLVEWIWGGFSVDKATLTRFFAFHFILPFIIAALAMVHLLFLHETGSNNPTGISSDTDKIPFHPYYTIKDILGALLLILALMLLVLFTPDLLGDPDNYTPANPLNTPPHIKPEWYFLFAYAILRSIPNKLGGVLALVLSILILILMPLLHTSKQRSMMFRPF
;
A
#
# COMPACT_ATOMS: atom_id res chain seq x y z
N MET A 1 9.85 -4.30 -10.68
CA MET A 1 9.35 -4.39 -12.08
C MET A 1 10.48 -4.23 -13.09
N TYR A 2 11.18 -3.09 -13.13
CA TYR A 2 12.23 -2.80 -14.12
C TYR A 2 13.29 -3.91 -14.31
N TYR A 3 13.82 -4.46 -13.21
CA TYR A 3 14.83 -5.54 -13.27
C TYR A 3 14.27 -6.95 -13.40
N GLY A 4 12.95 -7.12 -13.59
CA GLY A 4 12.33 -8.45 -13.71
C GLY A 4 12.38 -9.30 -12.43
N SER A 5 12.53 -8.68 -11.25
CA SER A 5 12.58 -9.42 -9.97
C SER A 5 11.26 -10.13 -9.62
N TYR A 6 10.15 -9.80 -10.29
CA TYR A 6 8.86 -10.49 -10.12
C TYR A 6 8.89 -11.95 -10.56
N THR A 7 9.94 -12.40 -11.26
CA THR A 7 10.11 -13.82 -11.60
C THR A 7 10.44 -14.69 -10.37
N PHE A 8 10.78 -14.10 -9.23
CA PHE A 8 10.79 -14.79 -7.94
C PHE A 8 9.36 -14.84 -7.40
N LEU A 9 8.59 -15.83 -7.85
CA LEU A 9 7.12 -15.84 -7.73
C LEU A 9 6.63 -15.74 -6.29
N GLU A 10 7.18 -16.54 -5.39
CA GLU A 10 6.81 -16.60 -3.98
C GLU A 10 7.14 -15.28 -3.29
N THR A 11 8.38 -14.81 -3.45
CA THR A 11 8.85 -13.53 -2.92
C THR A 11 7.97 -12.39 -3.43
N TRP A 12 7.68 -12.35 -4.74
CA TRP A 12 6.87 -11.32 -5.37
C TRP A 12 5.44 -11.31 -4.88
N ASN A 13 4.77 -12.47 -4.84
CA ASN A 13 3.39 -12.57 -4.40
C ASN A 13 3.23 -12.22 -2.91
N ILE A 14 4.19 -12.59 -2.05
CA ILE A 14 4.21 -12.11 -0.66
C ILE A 14 4.44 -10.60 -0.61
N GLY A 15 5.28 -10.05 -1.51
CA GLY A 15 5.45 -8.61 -1.66
C GLY A 15 4.15 -7.88 -2.01
N VAL A 16 3.29 -8.48 -2.85
CA VAL A 16 1.96 -7.94 -3.15
C VAL A 16 1.05 -8.02 -1.92
N ILE A 17 1.08 -9.11 -1.16
CA ILE A 17 0.31 -9.23 0.10
C ILE A 17 0.78 -8.18 1.12
N LEU A 18 2.09 -7.98 1.26
CA LEU A 18 2.67 -6.94 2.10
C LEU A 18 2.18 -5.54 1.70
N LEU A 19 2.14 -5.25 0.40
CA LEU A 19 1.59 -3.98 -0.11
C LEU A 19 0.15 -3.77 0.33
N PHE A 20 -0.73 -4.77 0.16
CA PHE A 20 -2.12 -4.67 0.63
C PHE A 20 -2.21 -4.50 2.15
N ALA A 21 -1.40 -5.22 2.92
CA ALA A 21 -1.38 -5.11 4.38
C ALA A 21 -0.95 -3.71 4.85
N VAL A 22 0.10 -3.12 4.24
CA VAL A 22 0.54 -1.75 4.54
C VAL A 22 -0.52 -0.73 4.15
N MET A 23 -1.14 -0.88 2.96
CA MET A 23 -2.23 0.01 2.52
C MET A 23 -3.41 -0.02 3.50
N ALA A 24 -3.85 -1.20 3.93
CA ALA A 24 -4.92 -1.34 4.92
C ALA A 24 -4.53 -0.69 6.27
N THR A 25 -3.30 -0.94 6.72
CA THR A 25 -2.77 -0.39 7.97
C THR A 25 -2.73 1.14 7.95
N ALA A 26 -2.21 1.73 6.86
CA ALA A 26 -2.13 3.18 6.70
C ALA A 26 -3.52 3.82 6.64
N PHE A 27 -4.44 3.24 5.86
CA PHE A 27 -5.83 3.71 5.78
C PHE A 27 -6.50 3.73 7.16
N MET A 28 -6.43 2.64 7.92
CA MET A 28 -7.03 2.60 9.27
C MET A 28 -6.34 3.55 10.23
N GLY A 29 -5.03 3.74 10.12
CA GLY A 29 -4.26 4.71 10.90
C GLY A 29 -4.71 6.14 10.66
N TYR A 30 -5.00 6.49 9.40
CA TYR A 30 -5.49 7.81 9.04
C TYR A 30 -6.90 8.10 9.58
N VAL A 31 -7.68 7.08 9.95
CA VAL A 31 -9.01 7.28 10.58
C VAL A 31 -8.89 7.69 12.06
N LEU A 32 -7.79 7.33 12.73
CA LEU A 32 -7.65 7.46 14.18
C LEU A 32 -7.68 8.90 14.74
N PRO A 33 -7.13 9.92 14.06
CA PRO A 33 -7.22 11.32 14.52
C PRO A 33 -8.64 11.87 14.57
N TRP A 34 -9.60 11.20 13.89
CA TRP A 34 -11.01 11.57 13.88
C TRP A 34 -11.30 13.00 13.39
N GLY A 35 -10.56 13.45 12.39
CA GLY A 35 -10.82 14.69 11.66
C GLY A 35 -11.83 14.51 10.53
N GLN A 36 -12.12 15.60 9.79
CA GLN A 36 -13.06 15.57 8.66
C GLN A 36 -12.64 14.57 7.57
N MET A 37 -11.38 14.62 7.11
CA MET A 37 -10.90 13.71 6.08
C MET A 37 -10.82 12.26 6.56
N SER A 38 -10.47 12.04 7.82
CA SER A 38 -10.52 10.73 8.48
C SER A 38 -11.92 10.11 8.39
N PHE A 39 -12.94 10.83 8.84
CA PHE A 39 -14.32 10.34 8.90
C PHE A 39 -14.93 10.13 7.51
N TRP A 40 -14.81 11.13 6.64
CA TRP A 40 -15.40 11.05 5.30
C TRP A 40 -14.64 10.10 4.38
N GLY A 41 -13.32 10.02 4.52
CA GLY A 41 -12.49 9.02 3.86
C GLY A 41 -12.90 7.60 4.26
N ALA A 42 -13.04 7.35 5.57
CA ALA A 42 -13.54 6.07 6.07
C ALA A 42 -14.92 5.73 5.48
N THR A 43 -15.85 6.68 5.52
CA THR A 43 -17.22 6.52 5.01
C THR A 43 -17.23 6.17 3.52
N VAL A 44 -16.52 6.92 2.68
CA VAL A 44 -16.51 6.70 1.22
C VAL A 44 -15.82 5.38 0.87
N ILE A 45 -14.62 5.13 1.40
CA ILE A 45 -13.79 3.98 1.02
C ILE A 45 -14.45 2.66 1.46
N THR A 46 -14.93 2.57 2.70
CA THR A 46 -15.58 1.32 3.15
C THR A 46 -16.91 1.07 2.43
N ASN A 47 -17.67 2.11 2.10
CA ASN A 47 -18.92 1.99 1.34
C ASN A 47 -18.72 1.60 -0.14
N LEU A 48 -17.48 1.51 -0.62
CA LEU A 48 -17.18 0.88 -1.92
C LEU A 48 -17.56 -0.60 -1.92
N LEU A 49 -17.46 -1.29 -0.78
CA LEU A 49 -17.85 -2.70 -0.65
C LEU A 49 -19.35 -2.91 -0.86
N SER A 50 -20.17 -1.88 -0.69
CA SER A 50 -21.61 -1.93 -0.99
C SER A 50 -21.89 -2.19 -2.48
N ALA A 51 -20.90 -2.05 -3.36
CA ALA A 51 -21.03 -2.38 -4.78
C ALA A 51 -21.13 -3.89 -5.04
N ILE A 52 -20.72 -4.74 -4.08
CA ILE A 52 -20.77 -6.19 -4.21
C ILE A 52 -22.24 -6.65 -4.23
N PRO A 53 -22.70 -7.36 -5.28
CA PRO A 53 -24.07 -7.84 -5.36
C PRO A 53 -24.45 -8.75 -4.17
N TYR A 54 -25.70 -8.65 -3.74
CA TYR A 54 -26.35 -9.46 -2.69
C TYR A 54 -25.84 -9.22 -1.26
N ILE A 55 -24.53 -9.20 -1.04
CA ILE A 55 -23.93 -9.16 0.31
C ILE A 55 -23.28 -7.82 0.66
N GLY A 56 -23.12 -6.90 -0.30
CA GLY A 56 -22.32 -5.68 -0.13
C GLY A 56 -22.78 -4.79 1.01
N THR A 57 -24.09 -4.48 1.11
CA THR A 57 -24.61 -3.63 2.19
C THR A 57 -24.39 -4.26 3.57
N SER A 58 -24.68 -5.55 3.72
CA SER A 58 -24.46 -6.26 4.98
C SER A 58 -22.98 -6.30 5.38
N LEU A 59 -22.06 -6.44 4.41
CA LEU A 59 -20.61 -6.37 4.67
C LEU A 59 -20.18 -5.00 5.19
N VAL A 60 -20.70 -3.91 4.60
CA VAL A 60 -20.39 -2.54 5.03
C VAL A 60 -20.86 -2.30 6.46
N GLU A 61 -22.13 -2.61 6.76
CA GLU A 61 -22.69 -2.45 8.11
C GLU A 61 -21.98 -3.34 9.14
N TRP A 62 -21.57 -4.55 8.74
CA TRP A 62 -20.77 -5.44 9.58
C TRP A 62 -19.39 -4.84 9.89
N ILE A 63 -18.69 -4.27 8.89
CA ILE A 63 -17.41 -3.58 9.08
C ILE A 63 -17.58 -2.35 9.96
N TRP A 64 -18.67 -1.59 9.83
CA TRP A 64 -18.93 -0.43 10.67
C TRP A 64 -19.32 -0.82 12.11
N GLY A 65 -20.04 -1.94 12.27
CA GLY A 65 -20.67 -2.29 13.54
C GLY A 65 -21.93 -1.50 13.82
N GLY A 66 -22.60 -1.05 12.77
CA GLY A 66 -23.75 -0.15 12.81
C GLY A 66 -24.10 0.35 11.41
N PHE A 67 -25.01 1.32 11.34
CA PHE A 67 -25.53 1.85 10.06
C PHE A 67 -24.66 2.96 9.44
N SER A 68 -23.63 3.43 10.15
CA SER A 68 -22.69 4.43 9.69
C SER A 68 -21.35 4.28 10.41
N VAL A 69 -20.31 4.95 9.91
CA VAL A 69 -19.04 5.07 10.62
C VAL A 69 -19.27 5.82 11.94
N ASP A 70 -18.96 5.19 13.07
CA ASP A 70 -19.16 5.75 14.40
C ASP A 70 -18.15 5.14 15.41
N LYS A 71 -18.36 5.34 16.72
CA LYS A 71 -17.52 4.84 17.82
C LYS A 71 -17.14 3.37 17.70
N ALA A 72 -18.08 2.51 17.30
CA ALA A 72 -17.83 1.09 17.11
C ALA A 72 -16.80 0.84 16.00
N THR A 73 -16.81 1.64 14.93
CA THR A 73 -15.87 1.59 13.81
C THR A 73 -14.49 2.10 14.23
N LEU A 74 -14.42 3.22 14.96
CA LEU A 74 -13.15 3.77 15.44
C LEU A 74 -12.41 2.78 16.35
N THR A 75 -13.13 2.18 17.30
CA THR A 75 -12.54 1.26 18.29
C THR A 75 -11.94 0.01 17.64
N ARG A 76 -12.62 -0.57 16.64
CA ARG A 76 -12.09 -1.72 15.90
C ARG A 76 -10.95 -1.33 14.95
N PHE A 77 -11.02 -0.16 14.31
CA PHE A 77 -9.94 0.31 13.43
C PHE A 77 -8.67 0.57 14.22
N PHE A 78 -8.76 1.09 15.44
CA PHE A 78 -7.63 1.16 16.36
C PHE A 78 -7.03 -0.23 16.63
N ALA A 79 -7.86 -1.21 17.00
CA ALA A 79 -7.38 -2.58 17.25
C ALA A 79 -6.71 -3.22 16.01
N PHE A 80 -7.30 -3.06 14.83
CA PHE A 80 -6.74 -3.57 13.58
C PHE A 80 -5.45 -2.84 13.18
N HIS A 81 -5.43 -1.51 13.26
CA HIS A 81 -4.23 -0.71 13.01
C HIS A 81 -3.09 -1.08 13.96
N PHE A 82 -3.40 -1.45 15.20
CA PHE A 82 -2.40 -1.89 16.16
C PHE A 82 -1.82 -3.28 15.81
N ILE A 83 -2.66 -4.27 15.49
CA ILE A 83 -2.18 -5.65 15.26
C ILE A 83 -1.51 -5.85 13.89
N LEU A 84 -1.98 -5.15 12.86
CA LEU A 84 -1.49 -5.37 11.49
C LEU A 84 0.01 -5.09 11.27
N PRO A 85 0.64 -4.07 11.88
CA PRO A 85 2.09 -3.89 11.83
C PRO A 85 2.88 -5.12 12.27
N PHE A 86 2.40 -5.87 13.27
CA PHE A 86 3.05 -7.11 13.72
C PHE A 86 2.86 -8.25 12.71
N ILE A 87 1.67 -8.33 12.08
CA ILE A 87 1.42 -9.27 10.98
C ILE A 87 2.31 -8.93 9.78
N ILE A 88 2.50 -7.64 9.46
CA ILE A 88 3.41 -7.17 8.40
C ILE A 88 4.84 -7.58 8.70
N ALA A 89 5.30 -7.45 9.95
CA ALA A 89 6.63 -7.91 10.36
C ALA A 89 6.80 -9.43 10.13
N ALA A 90 5.80 -10.23 10.47
CA ALA A 90 5.80 -11.67 10.20
C ALA A 90 5.83 -11.97 8.69
N LEU A 91 4.99 -11.31 7.89
CA LEU A 91 4.99 -11.44 6.43
C LEU A 91 6.32 -11.01 5.80
N ALA A 92 6.98 -9.99 6.35
CA ALA A 92 8.30 -9.53 5.89
C ALA A 92 9.38 -10.59 6.16
N MET A 93 9.32 -11.31 7.28
CA MET A 93 10.22 -12.44 7.54
C MET A 93 10.01 -13.56 6.51
N VAL A 94 8.75 -13.90 6.19
CA VAL A 94 8.44 -14.91 5.16
C VAL A 94 8.89 -14.43 3.77
N HIS A 95 8.70 -13.15 3.45
CA HIS A 95 9.19 -12.54 2.21
C HIS A 95 10.70 -12.71 2.06
N LEU A 96 11.46 -12.43 3.12
CA LEU A 96 12.92 -12.58 3.14
C LEU A 96 13.36 -14.04 3.12
N LEU A 97 12.60 -14.95 3.73
CA LEU A 97 12.86 -16.39 3.68
C LEU A 97 12.85 -16.88 2.21
N PHE A 98 11.78 -16.58 1.46
CA PHE A 98 11.73 -16.96 0.04
C PHE A 98 12.78 -16.23 -0.81
N LEU A 99 13.16 -15.01 -0.45
CA LEU A 99 14.26 -14.33 -1.11
C LEU A 99 15.59 -15.06 -0.87
N HIS A 100 15.83 -15.57 0.33
CA HIS A 100 17.06 -16.29 0.67
C HIS A 100 17.19 -17.66 -0.02
N GLU A 101 16.09 -18.30 -0.41
CA GLU A 101 16.13 -19.53 -1.21
C GLU A 101 16.77 -19.33 -2.60
N THR A 102 16.64 -18.13 -3.17
CA THR A 102 17.15 -17.82 -4.53
C THR A 102 18.33 -16.86 -4.53
N GLY A 103 18.47 -16.04 -3.49
CA GLY A 103 19.36 -14.89 -3.47
C GLY A 103 18.80 -13.68 -4.23
N SER A 104 19.49 -12.55 -4.13
CA SER A 104 19.07 -11.31 -4.79
C SER A 104 19.25 -11.37 -6.31
N ASN A 105 18.35 -10.71 -7.04
CA ASN A 105 18.57 -10.35 -8.44
C ASN A 105 19.55 -9.17 -8.55
N ASN A 106 20.07 -8.90 -9.75
CA ASN A 106 20.99 -7.79 -10.00
C ASN A 106 20.60 -7.00 -11.28
N PRO A 107 21.20 -5.82 -11.53
CA PRO A 107 20.80 -4.95 -12.64
C PRO A 107 20.84 -5.61 -14.03
N THR A 108 21.80 -6.52 -14.27
CA THR A 108 21.96 -7.19 -15.56
C THR A 108 20.86 -8.24 -15.81
N GLY A 109 20.25 -8.77 -14.75
CA GLY A 109 19.29 -9.87 -14.81
C GLY A 109 19.91 -11.24 -15.17
N ILE A 110 21.24 -11.33 -15.25
CA ILE A 110 22.02 -12.57 -15.44
C ILE A 110 22.38 -13.13 -14.06
N SER A 111 22.61 -14.44 -13.91
CA SER A 111 23.08 -15.00 -12.63
C SER A 111 24.40 -14.35 -12.20
N SER A 112 24.47 -13.95 -10.93
CA SER A 112 25.67 -13.38 -10.30
C SER A 112 26.41 -14.40 -9.42
N ASP A 113 26.13 -15.70 -9.56
CA ASP A 113 26.78 -16.74 -8.74
C ASP A 113 28.31 -16.77 -8.87
N THR A 114 28.83 -16.34 -10.02
CA THR A 114 30.27 -16.28 -10.30
C THR A 114 30.96 -15.09 -9.62
N ASP A 115 30.22 -14.12 -9.09
CA ASP A 115 30.75 -12.86 -8.53
C ASP A 115 29.97 -12.44 -7.28
N LYS A 116 29.75 -13.38 -6.36
CA LYS A 116 29.14 -13.08 -5.06
C LYS A 116 30.17 -12.49 -4.10
N ILE A 117 29.75 -11.45 -3.38
CA ILE A 117 30.48 -10.88 -2.26
C ILE A 117 29.69 -11.11 -0.96
N PRO A 118 30.37 -11.20 0.21
CA PRO A 118 29.67 -11.30 1.48
C PRO A 118 28.82 -10.07 1.74
N PHE A 119 27.71 -10.21 2.48
CA PHE A 119 26.83 -9.08 2.78
C PHE A 119 27.54 -8.01 3.62
N HIS A 120 28.30 -8.43 4.63
CA HIS A 120 29.16 -7.58 5.43
C HIS A 120 30.61 -7.61 4.88
N PRO A 121 31.31 -6.47 4.73
CA PRO A 121 30.89 -5.12 5.09
C PRO A 121 30.11 -4.38 3.98
N TYR A 122 30.12 -4.91 2.76
CA TYR A 122 29.74 -4.20 1.54
C TYR A 122 28.32 -3.64 1.55
N TYR A 123 27.31 -4.48 1.78
CA TYR A 123 25.92 -4.03 1.81
C TYR A 123 25.54 -3.45 3.17
N THR A 124 26.15 -3.90 4.28
CA THR A 124 25.90 -3.27 5.59
C THR A 124 26.24 -1.78 5.61
N ILE A 125 27.38 -1.36 5.04
CA ILE A 125 27.74 0.06 5.02
C ILE A 125 26.87 0.85 4.04
N LYS A 126 26.50 0.23 2.91
CA LYS A 126 25.60 0.83 1.92
C LYS A 126 24.20 1.05 2.50
N ASP A 127 23.70 0.09 3.28
CA ASP A 127 22.40 0.17 3.93
C ASP A 127 22.38 1.18 5.06
N ILE A 128 23.47 1.31 5.84
CA ILE A 128 23.63 2.39 6.82
C ILE A 128 23.57 3.76 6.14
N LEU A 129 24.29 3.95 5.02
CA LEU A 129 24.23 5.18 4.25
C LEU A 129 22.79 5.45 3.75
N GLY A 130 22.12 4.43 3.21
CA GLY A 130 20.72 4.54 2.79
C GLY A 130 19.77 4.93 3.93
N ALA A 131 19.95 4.33 5.11
CA ALA A 131 19.17 4.67 6.31
C ALA A 131 19.41 6.11 6.76
N LEU A 132 20.66 6.60 6.73
CA LEU A 132 20.97 8.00 7.04
C LEU A 132 20.30 8.98 6.06
N LEU A 133 20.28 8.66 4.77
CA LEU A 133 19.59 9.47 3.77
C LEU A 133 18.06 9.46 3.95
N LEU A 134 17.48 8.30 4.29
CA LEU A 134 16.05 8.18 4.60
C LEU A 134 15.68 9.02 5.85
N ILE A 135 16.48 8.92 6.92
CA ILE A 135 16.29 9.70 8.14
C ILE A 135 16.43 11.18 7.84
N LEU A 136 17.43 11.59 7.06
CA LEU A 136 17.59 12.98 6.66
C LEU A 136 16.35 13.50 5.93
N ALA A 137 15.85 12.77 4.94
CA ALA A 137 14.64 13.15 4.20
C ALA A 137 13.41 13.24 5.11
N LEU A 138 13.23 12.27 6.01
CA LEU A 138 12.14 12.27 6.99
C LEU A 138 12.24 13.46 7.95
N MET A 139 13.43 13.73 8.49
CA MET A 139 13.64 14.84 9.43
C MET A 139 13.50 16.20 8.74
N LEU A 140 13.88 16.33 7.47
CA LEU A 140 13.62 17.55 6.71
C LEU A 140 12.12 17.82 6.61
N LEU A 141 11.32 16.80 6.28
CA LEU A 141 9.87 16.92 6.25
C LEU A 141 9.31 17.28 7.63
N VAL A 142 9.65 16.49 8.66
CA VAL A 142 9.09 16.66 10.02
C VAL A 142 9.47 18.00 10.66
N LEU A 143 10.72 18.44 10.52
CA LEU A 143 11.21 19.63 11.22
C LEU A 143 10.92 20.93 10.48
N PHE A 144 10.88 20.93 9.15
CA PHE A 144 10.74 22.16 8.37
C PHE A 144 9.37 22.30 7.69
N THR A 145 8.73 21.20 7.30
CA THR A 145 7.45 21.25 6.56
C THR A 145 6.52 20.09 6.95
N PRO A 146 6.14 19.93 8.24
CA PRO A 146 5.44 18.74 8.74
C PRO A 146 4.09 18.49 8.06
N ASP A 147 3.41 19.56 7.65
CA ASP A 147 2.08 19.50 7.04
C ASP A 147 2.09 19.39 5.50
N LEU A 148 3.27 19.38 4.87
CA LEU A 148 3.39 19.44 3.41
C LEU A 148 2.65 18.30 2.69
N LEU A 149 2.61 17.12 3.30
CA LEU A 149 1.98 15.92 2.73
C LEU A 149 0.59 15.64 3.33
N GLY A 150 0.11 16.49 4.25
CA GLY A 150 -1.19 16.36 4.92
C GLY A 150 -2.32 17.09 4.20
N ASP A 151 -3.52 17.01 4.76
CA ASP A 151 -4.67 17.80 4.33
C ASP A 151 -5.20 18.65 5.50
N PRO A 152 -5.32 20.00 5.33
CA PRO A 152 -5.72 20.90 6.40
C PRO A 152 -7.11 20.59 6.95
N ASP A 153 -8.02 20.00 6.17
CA ASP A 153 -9.37 19.68 6.64
C ASP A 153 -9.33 18.66 7.78
N ASN A 154 -8.29 17.83 7.87
CA ASN A 154 -8.18 16.83 8.94
C ASN A 154 -7.81 17.42 10.30
N TYR A 155 -7.47 18.72 10.37
CA TYR A 155 -7.35 19.44 11.64
C TYR A 155 -8.70 19.87 12.22
N THR A 156 -9.77 19.82 11.42
CA THR A 156 -11.13 20.07 11.91
C THR A 156 -11.74 18.76 12.41
N PRO A 157 -12.31 18.71 13.63
CA PRO A 157 -12.98 17.52 14.13
C PRO A 157 -14.09 17.03 13.19
N ALA A 158 -14.27 15.71 13.10
CA ALA A 158 -15.29 15.10 12.25
C ALA A 158 -16.71 15.63 12.55
N ASN A 159 -17.42 16.03 11.51
CA ASN A 159 -18.82 16.43 11.54
C ASN A 159 -19.61 15.60 10.52
N PRO A 160 -20.43 14.63 10.98
CA PRO A 160 -21.26 13.79 10.10
C PRO A 160 -22.27 14.54 9.24
N LEU A 161 -22.58 15.80 9.58
CA LEU A 161 -23.55 16.65 8.89
C LEU A 161 -22.90 17.63 7.90
N ASN A 162 -21.56 17.71 7.86
CA ASN A 162 -20.85 18.62 6.96
C ASN A 162 -19.74 17.89 6.21
N THR A 163 -20.01 17.60 4.94
CA THR A 163 -19.08 16.98 4.01
C THR A 163 -18.12 18.02 3.43
N PRO A 164 -16.79 17.83 3.53
CA PRO A 164 -15.82 18.70 2.88
C PRO A 164 -16.04 18.78 1.36
N PRO A 165 -15.75 19.92 0.72
CA PRO A 165 -16.03 20.12 -0.70
C PRO A 165 -15.24 19.18 -1.61
N HIS A 166 -14.04 18.75 -1.20
CA HIS A 166 -13.14 17.92 -2.01
C HIS A 166 -12.56 16.75 -1.21
N ILE A 167 -13.41 15.80 -0.81
CA ILE A 167 -12.94 14.55 -0.17
C ILE A 167 -12.02 13.79 -1.13
N LYS A 168 -10.82 13.48 -0.65
CA LYS A 168 -9.80 12.68 -1.34
C LYS A 168 -9.05 11.85 -0.31
N PRO A 169 -8.48 10.71 -0.69
CA PRO A 169 -7.53 10.02 0.17
C PRO A 169 -6.17 10.73 0.11
N GLU A 170 -5.28 10.28 0.97
CA GLU A 170 -3.91 10.73 1.05
C GLU A 170 -3.14 10.44 -0.25
N TRP A 171 -2.05 11.17 -0.47
CA TRP A 171 -1.35 11.25 -1.75
C TRP A 171 -0.97 9.88 -2.33
N TYR A 172 -0.60 8.91 -1.48
CA TYR A 172 -0.20 7.56 -1.89
C TYR A 172 -1.35 6.69 -2.42
N PHE A 173 -2.61 7.12 -2.25
CA PHE A 173 -3.79 6.47 -2.85
C PHE A 173 -4.38 7.22 -4.05
N LEU A 174 -3.90 8.42 -4.38
CA LEU A 174 -4.51 9.25 -5.42
C LEU A 174 -4.52 8.58 -6.80
N PHE A 175 -3.50 7.78 -7.13
CA PHE A 175 -3.45 7.05 -8.41
C PHE A 175 -4.63 6.08 -8.54
N ALA A 176 -4.93 5.33 -7.48
CA ALA A 176 -5.98 4.33 -7.45
C ALA A 176 -7.36 5.00 -7.37
N TYR A 177 -7.46 6.10 -6.62
CA TYR A 177 -8.65 6.95 -6.57
C TYR A 177 -8.99 7.58 -7.94
N ALA A 178 -7.99 7.98 -8.71
CA ALA A 178 -8.21 8.46 -10.08
C ALA A 178 -8.77 7.36 -10.99
N ILE A 179 -8.25 6.13 -10.89
CA ILE A 179 -8.77 4.96 -11.63
C ILE A 179 -10.21 4.63 -11.22
N LEU A 180 -10.53 4.67 -9.93
CA LEU A 180 -11.90 4.47 -9.44
C LEU A 180 -12.88 5.44 -10.11
N ARG A 181 -12.52 6.73 -10.19
CA ARG A 181 -13.38 7.79 -10.74
C ARG A 181 -13.44 7.83 -12.27
N SER A 182 -12.53 7.16 -12.98
CA SER A 182 -12.53 7.17 -14.44
C SER A 182 -13.64 6.31 -15.05
N ILE A 183 -14.24 5.42 -14.26
CA ILE A 183 -15.32 4.54 -14.71
C ILE A 183 -16.66 5.03 -14.14
N PRO A 184 -17.62 5.46 -14.97
CA PRO A 184 -18.92 5.98 -14.54
C PRO A 184 -19.90 4.85 -14.14
N ASN A 185 -19.43 3.88 -13.36
CA ASN A 185 -20.20 2.78 -12.81
C ASN A 185 -19.61 2.37 -11.45
N LYS A 186 -20.43 2.30 -10.38
CA LYS A 186 -19.93 2.01 -9.03
C LYS A 186 -19.18 0.67 -8.97
N LEU A 187 -19.78 -0.41 -9.47
CA LEU A 187 -19.15 -1.74 -9.46
C LEU A 187 -17.90 -1.77 -10.34
N GLY A 188 -17.99 -1.24 -11.56
CA GLY A 188 -16.87 -1.18 -12.50
C GLY A 188 -15.68 -0.40 -11.95
N GLY A 189 -15.92 0.76 -11.34
CA GLY A 189 -14.88 1.55 -10.69
C GLY A 189 -14.24 0.82 -9.51
N VAL A 190 -15.02 0.14 -8.66
CA VAL A 190 -14.49 -0.66 -7.54
C VAL A 190 -13.64 -1.83 -8.04
N LEU A 191 -14.09 -2.53 -9.09
CA LEU A 191 -13.30 -3.59 -9.72
C LEU A 191 -11.99 -3.04 -10.29
N ALA A 192 -12.03 -1.91 -10.99
CA ALA A 192 -10.81 -1.30 -11.55
C ALA A 192 -9.84 -0.81 -10.47
N LEU A 193 -10.35 -0.26 -9.36
CA LEU A 193 -9.55 0.09 -8.20
C LEU A 193 -8.77 -1.12 -7.67
N VAL A 194 -9.46 -2.23 -7.41
CA VAL A 194 -8.84 -3.46 -6.89
C VAL A 194 -7.85 -4.05 -7.91
N LEU A 195 -8.25 -4.08 -9.18
CA LEU A 195 -7.40 -4.59 -10.27
C LEU A 195 -6.15 -3.72 -10.51
N SER A 196 -6.20 -2.42 -10.22
CA SER A 196 -5.03 -1.53 -10.36
C SER A 196 -3.84 -1.95 -9.49
N ILE A 197 -4.09 -2.70 -8.42
CA ILE A 197 -3.07 -3.25 -7.53
C ILE A 197 -2.89 -4.75 -7.81
N LEU A 198 -3.98 -5.52 -7.98
CA LEU A 198 -3.90 -6.96 -8.25
C LEU A 198 -3.22 -7.28 -9.59
N ILE A 199 -3.16 -6.34 -10.53
CA ILE A 199 -2.40 -6.50 -11.78
C ILE A 199 -0.92 -6.85 -11.52
N LEU A 200 -0.37 -6.49 -10.35
CA LEU A 200 0.98 -6.88 -9.94
C LEU A 200 1.16 -8.40 -9.89
N ILE A 201 0.13 -9.16 -9.51
CA ILE A 201 0.19 -10.64 -9.49
C ILE A 201 0.29 -11.22 -10.90
N LEU A 202 -0.24 -10.52 -11.90
CA LEU A 202 -0.17 -10.95 -13.31
C LEU A 202 1.19 -10.66 -13.95
N MET A 203 2.01 -9.80 -13.36
CA MET A 203 3.31 -9.40 -13.93
C MET A 203 4.22 -10.58 -14.35
N PRO A 204 4.38 -11.66 -13.55
CA PRO A 204 5.19 -12.81 -13.97
C PRO A 204 4.60 -13.56 -15.15
N LEU A 205 3.26 -13.63 -15.25
CA LEU A 205 2.55 -14.30 -16.34
C LEU A 205 2.61 -13.49 -17.65
N LEU A 206 2.70 -12.17 -17.54
CA LEU A 206 2.79 -11.25 -18.67
C LEU A 206 4.24 -11.06 -19.17
N HIS A 207 5.22 -11.76 -18.59
CA HIS A 207 6.61 -11.69 -19.03
C HIS A 207 6.84 -12.46 -20.33
N THR A 208 7.06 -11.74 -21.44
CA THR A 208 7.27 -12.34 -22.77
C THR A 208 8.72 -12.32 -23.24
N SER A 209 9.55 -11.49 -22.63
CA SER A 209 10.94 -11.33 -23.00
C SER A 209 11.77 -12.57 -22.68
N LYS A 210 12.80 -12.84 -23.48
CA LYS A 210 13.82 -13.84 -23.16
C LYS A 210 14.87 -13.33 -22.17
N GLN A 211 14.96 -12.00 -22.00
CA GLN A 211 15.84 -11.33 -21.04
C GLN A 211 15.04 -10.85 -19.82
N ARG A 212 15.55 -11.14 -18.63
CA ARG A 212 14.90 -10.81 -17.34
C ARG A 212 14.80 -9.30 -17.11
N SER A 213 15.94 -8.60 -17.12
CA SER A 213 16.05 -7.16 -16.84
C SER A 213 15.72 -6.32 -18.07
N MET A 214 15.20 -5.11 -17.85
CA MET A 214 15.05 -4.09 -18.89
C MET A 214 16.36 -3.39 -19.27
N MET A 215 17.47 -3.64 -18.56
CA MET A 215 18.76 -2.98 -18.81
C MET A 215 19.24 -3.08 -20.28
N PHE A 216 18.96 -4.19 -20.95
CA PHE A 216 19.32 -4.42 -22.36
C PHE A 216 18.10 -4.43 -23.29
N ARG A 217 16.99 -3.87 -22.84
CA ARG A 217 15.72 -3.80 -23.56
C ARG A 217 15.31 -2.34 -23.68
N PRO A 218 15.72 -1.64 -24.75
CA PRO A 218 15.39 -0.23 -24.94
C PRO A 218 13.89 0.02 -25.13
N PHE A 219 13.11 -1.03 -25.43
CA PHE A 219 11.65 -1.00 -25.63
C PHE A 219 10.95 -2.01 -24.72
#